data_AF-A0A3R7AFY6-F1
#
_entry.id   AF-A0A3R7AFY6-F1
#
_cell.length_a   1.000
_cell.length_b   1.000
_cell.length_c   1.000
_cell.angle_alpha   90.00
_cell.angle_beta   90.00
_cell.angle_gamma   90.00
#
_symmetry.space_group_name_H-M   'P 1'
#
loop_
_entity.id
_entity.type
_entity.pdbx_description
1 polymer ?
#
loop_
_entity_poly.entity_id
_entity_poly.type
_entity_poly.pdbx_seq_one_letter_code
_entity_poly.pdbx_strand_id
1 'polypeptide(L)'
;MDAVVAYEPHEALFAAQDGLALYSDLRHPLLHRLLRSGGHVMFEVGFRQAQRVCDMYLSASFQRSNTLDQVIFQDIQGIDRVVVLQSPTHSKDFVQK
;
A
#
# COMPACT_ATOMS: atom_id res chain seq x y z
N MET A 1 0.66 -23.49 23.35
CA MET A 1 1.27 -22.31 22.72
C MET A 1 0.10 -21.38 22.49
N ASP A 2 -0.11 -20.45 23.41
CA ASP A 2 -1.23 -19.54 23.26
C ASP A 2 -0.87 -18.58 22.13
N ALA A 3 -1.50 -18.81 20.99
CA ALA A 3 -1.25 -18.06 19.78
C ALA A 3 -1.67 -16.60 20.00
N VAL A 4 -1.02 -15.66 19.32
CA VAL A 4 -1.45 -14.25 19.22
C VAL A 4 -2.95 -14.14 18.93
N VAL A 5 -3.48 -15.10 18.16
CA VAL A 5 -4.90 -15.31 17.85
C VAL A 5 -5.82 -15.38 19.08
N ALA A 6 -5.33 -15.88 20.22
CA ALA A 6 -6.12 -16.05 21.43
C ALA A 6 -6.26 -14.76 22.26
N TYR A 7 -5.39 -13.77 22.02
CA TYR A 7 -5.30 -12.56 22.86
C TYR A 7 -5.45 -11.25 22.09
N GLU A 8 -5.19 -11.24 20.79
CA GLU A 8 -5.41 -10.06 19.93
C GLU A 8 -6.79 -10.10 19.24
N PRO A 9 -7.40 -8.95 18.94
CA PRO A 9 -8.66 -8.90 18.21
C PRO A 9 -8.57 -9.59 16.84
N HIS A 10 -9.52 -10.48 16.54
CA HIS A 10 -9.55 -11.19 15.26
C HIS A 10 -9.61 -10.24 14.05
N GLU A 11 -10.30 -9.10 14.19
CA GLU A 11 -10.39 -8.06 13.16
C GLU A 11 -9.05 -7.36 12.86
N ALA A 12 -8.13 -7.33 13.83
CA ALA A 12 -6.80 -6.75 13.65
C ALA A 12 -5.80 -7.74 13.01
N LEU A 13 -6.11 -9.04 13.05
CA LEU A 13 -5.21 -10.10 12.58
C LEU A 13 -5.56 -10.64 11.20
N PHE A 14 -6.86 -10.72 10.87
CA PHE A 14 -7.32 -11.47 9.70
C PHE A 14 -8.08 -10.58 8.72
N ALA A 15 -7.65 -10.65 7.46
CA ALA A 15 -8.40 -10.13 6.33
C ALA A 15 -8.74 -11.26 5.34
N ALA A 16 -9.86 -11.10 4.64
CA ALA A 16 -10.27 -12.04 3.59
C ALA A 16 -9.29 -12.00 2.39
N GLN A 17 -9.49 -12.91 1.43
CA GLN A 17 -8.70 -12.99 0.19
C GLN A 17 -7.20 -13.18 0.46
N ASP A 18 -6.84 -14.19 1.26
CA ASP A 18 -5.47 -14.47 1.69
C ASP A 18 -4.79 -13.28 2.38
N GLY A 19 -5.55 -12.53 3.18
CA GLY A 19 -5.06 -11.35 3.89
C GLY A 19 -4.97 -10.09 3.03
N LEU A 20 -5.58 -10.05 1.84
CA LEU A 20 -5.40 -8.94 0.89
C LEU A 20 -6.62 -8.04 0.67
N ALA A 21 -7.78 -8.38 1.25
CA ALA A 21 -9.02 -7.65 1.02
C ALA A 21 -8.88 -6.15 1.29
N LEU A 22 -8.25 -5.76 2.41
CA LEU A 22 -8.06 -4.36 2.77
C LEU A 22 -7.22 -3.58 1.76
N TYR A 23 -6.14 -4.16 1.24
CA TYR A 23 -5.35 -3.50 0.19
C TYR A 23 -6.17 -3.29 -1.06
N SER A 24 -6.98 -4.27 -1.46
CA SER A 24 -7.84 -4.16 -2.64
C SER A 24 -8.89 -3.07 -2.47
N ASP A 25 -9.58 -3.06 -1.35
CA ASP A 25 -10.71 -2.18 -1.05
C ASP A 25 -10.28 -0.71 -0.91
N LEU A 26 -9.04 -0.48 -0.46
CA LEU A 26 -8.49 0.87 -0.31
C LEU A 26 -8.07 1.53 -1.63
N ARG A 27 -7.83 0.78 -2.71
CA ARG A 27 -7.30 1.35 -3.98
C ARG A 27 -8.15 2.48 -4.53
N HIS A 28 -9.46 2.24 -4.64
CA HIS A 28 -10.40 3.20 -5.20
C HIS A 28 -10.53 4.47 -4.34
N PRO A 29 -10.82 4.40 -3.03
CA PRO A 29 -10.92 5.60 -2.21
C PRO A 29 -9.58 6.34 -2.10
N LEU A 30 -8.44 5.65 -2.05
CA LEU A 30 -7.13 6.29 -2.05
C LEU A 30 -6.89 7.09 -3.34
N LEU A 31 -7.18 6.49 -4.49
CA LEU A 31 -6.96 7.11 -5.79
C LEU A 31 -7.84 8.36 -6.01
N HIS A 32 -9.10 8.31 -5.57
CA HIS A 32 -10.09 9.32 -5.97
C HIS A 32 -10.49 10.31 -4.87
N ARG A 33 -10.23 10.00 -3.60
CA ARG A 33 -10.80 10.78 -2.49
C ARG A 33 -9.81 11.10 -1.37
N LEU A 34 -8.92 10.18 -1.04
CA LEU A 34 -8.12 10.29 0.18
C LEU A 34 -6.71 10.84 -0.07
N LEU A 35 -6.11 10.57 -1.23
CA LEU A 35 -4.79 11.10 -1.57
C LEU A 35 -4.90 12.34 -2.44
N ARG A 36 -4.02 13.32 -2.17
CA ARG A 36 -3.75 14.42 -3.10
C ARG A 36 -3.00 13.88 -4.32
N SER A 37 -3.10 14.58 -5.44
CA SER A 37 -2.26 14.33 -6.64
C SER A 37 -0.79 14.19 -6.26
N GLY A 38 -0.15 13.10 -6.68
CA GLY A 38 1.24 12.80 -6.34
C GLY A 38 1.50 12.45 -4.86
N GLY A 39 0.46 12.24 -4.05
CA GLY A 39 0.58 11.79 -2.66
C GLY A 39 0.98 10.31 -2.56
N HIS A 40 1.77 9.98 -1.55
CA HIS A 40 2.22 8.61 -1.28
C HIS A 40 1.24 7.81 -0.42
N VAL A 41 1.24 6.51 -0.62
CA VAL A 41 0.68 5.51 0.29
C VAL A 41 1.77 4.52 0.68
N MET A 42 1.78 4.14 1.95
CA MET A 42 2.72 3.19 2.53
C MET A 42 1.91 2.14 3.28
N PHE A 43 2.10 0.87 2.93
CA PHE A 43 1.46 -0.25 3.63
C PHE A 43 2.50 -1.13 4.29
N GLU A 44 2.30 -1.45 5.56
CA GLU A 44 2.89 -2.67 6.11
C GLU A 44 2.23 -3.88 5.43
N VAL A 45 3.00 -4.91 5.11
CA VAL A 45 2.53 -6.10 4.43
C VAL A 45 3.00 -7.36 5.13
N GLY A 46 2.15 -8.39 5.09
CA GLY A 46 2.49 -9.71 5.59
C GLY A 46 3.59 -10.38 4.78
N PHE A 47 4.17 -11.43 5.36
CA PHE A 47 5.25 -12.20 4.75
C PHE A 47 4.89 -12.65 3.32
N ARG A 48 5.77 -12.35 2.36
CA ARG A 48 5.61 -12.67 0.91
C ARG A 48 4.44 -11.99 0.20
N GLN A 49 3.78 -11.01 0.80
CA GLN A 49 2.68 -10.27 0.16
C GLN A 49 3.14 -9.03 -0.61
N ALA A 50 4.35 -8.52 -0.36
CA ALA A 50 4.84 -7.25 -0.91
C ALA A 50 4.68 -7.11 -2.43
N GLN A 51 5.13 -8.11 -3.21
CA GLN A 51 5.04 -8.06 -4.66
C GLN A 51 3.57 -8.04 -5.15
N ARG A 52 2.70 -8.86 -4.55
CA ARG A 52 1.27 -8.88 -4.92
C ARG A 52 0.60 -7.54 -4.66
N VAL A 53 0.89 -6.89 -3.52
CA VAL A 53 0.35 -5.56 -3.19
C VAL A 53 0.90 -4.50 -4.14
N CYS A 54 2.19 -4.54 -4.45
CA CYS A 54 2.83 -3.66 -5.43
C CYS A 54 2.13 -3.73 -6.80
N ASP A 55 2.01 -4.94 -7.38
CA ASP A 55 1.38 -5.15 -8.69
C ASP A 55 -0.10 -4.74 -8.69
N MET A 56 -0.79 -4.99 -7.58
CA MET A 56 -2.20 -4.64 -7.39
C MET A 56 -2.45 -3.13 -7.49
N TYR A 57 -1.52 -2.30 -7.03
CA TYR A 57 -1.65 -0.84 -7.07
C TYR A 57 -1.10 -0.25 -8.36
N LEU A 58 0.00 -0.78 -8.90
CA LEU A 58 0.52 -0.37 -10.21
C LEU A 58 -0.51 -0.62 -11.33
N SER A 59 -1.24 -1.74 -11.28
CA SER A 59 -2.35 -2.01 -12.20
C SER A 59 -3.58 -1.12 -11.97
N ALA A 60 -3.67 -0.44 -10.82
CA ALA A 60 -4.74 0.48 -10.45
C ALA A 60 -4.33 1.96 -10.60
N SER A 61 -3.46 2.26 -11.56
CA SER A 61 -3.02 3.62 -11.92
C SER A 61 -2.16 4.36 -10.88
N PHE A 62 -1.75 3.70 -9.80
CA PHE A 62 -0.65 4.21 -8.98
C PHE A 62 0.67 4.04 -9.74
N GLN A 63 1.68 4.79 -9.30
CA GLN A 63 3.00 4.82 -9.91
C GLN A 63 4.08 4.62 -8.85
N ARG A 64 5.29 4.31 -9.32
CA ARG A 64 6.48 4.34 -8.46
C ARG A 64 6.70 5.77 -7.95
N SER A 65 7.20 5.89 -6.72
CA SER A 65 7.57 7.18 -6.16
C SER A 65 8.61 7.88 -7.05
N ASN A 66 8.43 9.18 -7.29
CA ASN A 66 9.43 10.02 -7.95
C ASN A 66 10.56 10.49 -7.03
N THR A 67 10.47 10.24 -5.72
CA THR A 67 11.46 10.66 -4.71
C THR A 67 12.14 9.50 -3.99
N LEU A 68 11.77 8.25 -4.30
CA LEU A 68 12.35 7.06 -3.67
C LEU A 68 12.89 6.12 -4.73
N ASP A 69 14.05 5.54 -4.48
CA ASP A 69 14.73 4.65 -5.42
C ASP A 69 14.13 3.23 -5.45
N GLN A 70 13.26 2.91 -4.49
CA GLN A 70 12.63 1.60 -4.35
C GLN A 70 11.17 1.69 -3.93
N VAL A 71 10.43 0.63 -4.25
CA VAL A 71 8.99 0.49 -3.98
C VAL A 71 8.75 -0.43 -2.78
N ILE A 72 9.64 -1.39 -2.56
CA ILE A 72 9.56 -2.39 -1.48
C ILE A 72 10.72 -2.15 -0.53
N PHE A 73 10.43 -2.05 0.76
CA PHE A 73 11.42 -1.86 1.82
C PHE A 73 11.40 -3.05 2.77
N GLN A 74 12.59 -3.44 3.18
CA GLN A 74 12.83 -4.53 4.11
C GLN A 74 12.91 -4.01 5.54
N ASP A 75 12.49 -4.84 6.49
CA ASP A 75 12.79 -4.61 7.90
C ASP A 75 14.27 -4.93 8.22
N ILE A 76 14.65 -4.74 9.49
CA ILE A 76 16.02 -5.02 9.96
C ILE A 76 16.45 -6.49 9.81
N GLN A 77 15.50 -7.40 9.59
CA GLN A 77 15.74 -8.83 9.38
C GLN A 77 15.81 -9.20 7.89
N GLY A 78 15.74 -8.21 6.99
CA GLY A 78 15.77 -8.43 5.54
C GLY A 78 14.46 -8.97 4.97
N ILE A 79 13.35 -8.83 5.70
CA ILE A 79 12.03 -9.29 5.24
C ILE A 79 11.30 -8.12 4.60
N ASP A 80 10.77 -8.32 3.39
CA ASP A 80 9.93 -7.32 2.72
C ASP A 80 8.69 -7.02 3.58
N ARG A 81 8.59 -5.77 4.05
CA ARG A 81 7.56 -5.35 5.01
C ARG A 81 6.79 -4.11 4.62
N VAL A 82 7.34 -3.26 3.77
CA VAL A 82 6.64 -2.03 3.38
C VAL A 82 6.59 -1.90 1.87
N VAL A 83 5.40 -1.61 1.34
CA VAL A 83 5.20 -1.20 -0.06
C VAL A 83 4.86 0.28 -0.09
N VAL A 84 5.58 1.06 -0.89
CA VAL A 84 5.39 2.50 -1.06
C VAL A 84 5.06 2.83 -2.51
N LEU A 85 3.90 3.42 -2.73
CA LEU A 85 3.42 3.84 -4.04
C LEU A 85 2.99 5.29 -4.01
N GLN A 86 2.89 5.90 -5.18
CA GLN A 86 2.44 7.27 -5.34
C GLN A 86 1.18 7.29 -6.21
N SER A 87 0.20 8.09 -5.83
CA SER A 87 -0.94 8.39 -6.69
C SER A 87 -0.48 9.11 -7.97
N PRO A 88 -1.25 9.04 -9.07
CA PRO A 88 -0.91 9.74 -10.30
C PRO A 88 -0.83 11.24 -10.05
N THR A 89 0.12 11.88 -10.71
CA THR A 89 0.23 13.33 -10.70
C THR A 89 -0.68 13.89 -11.80
N HIS A 90 -1.73 14.60 -11.43
CA HIS A 90 -2.50 15.35 -12.40
C HIS A 90 -1.72 16.61 -12.78
N SER A 91 -1.29 16.70 -14.04
CA SER A 91 -0.72 17.93 -14.61
C SER A 91 -1.82 18.99 -14.76
N LYS A 92 -2.27 19.58 -13.65
CA LYS A 92 -3.18 20.73 -13.64
C LYS A 92 -2.81 21.71 -12.51
N ASP A 93 -1.61 22.27 -12.58
CA ASP A 93 -1.23 23.49 -11.83
C ASP A 93 -0.36 24.44 -12.69
N PHE A 94 -0.62 24.49 -14.00
CA PHE A 94 -0.11 25.54 -14.88
C PHE A 94 -1.27 26.16 -15.67
N VAL A 95 -2.13 26.91 -14.99
CA VAL A 95 -2.90 28.00 -15.62
C VAL A 95 -2.94 29.19 -14.67
N GLN A 96 -2.08 30.15 -14.98
CA GLN A 96 -2.16 31.59 -14.78
C GLN A 96 -3.24 32.14 -13.85
N LYS A 97 -2.78 32.88 -12.83
CA LYS A 97 -3.33 34.18 -12.47
C LYS A 97 -2.23 35.22 -12.49
#